data_AF-A0A0B4RBW2-F1
#
_entry.id   AF-A0A0B4RBW2-F1
#
_cell.length_a   1.000
_cell.length_b   1.000
_cell.length_c   1.000
_cell.angle_alpha   90.00
_cell.angle_beta   90.00
_cell.angle_gamma   90.00
#
_symmetry.space_group_name_H-M   'P 1'
#
loop_
_entity.id
_entity.type
_entity.pdbx_description
1 polymer ?
#
loop_
_entity_poly.entity_id
_entity_poly.type
_entity_poly.pdbx_seq_one_letter_code
_entity_poly.pdbx_strand_id
1 'polypeptide(L)'
;MINKKFSFILAAGLLSLAACGQEQPVTEEPAEPATEEQSTTTEETTEEPEEEVTEEASEEEVTEEEPAEETTEEEPAQENAPEAMSGTASNLLSNGETTSFVFNEPGEFAIFCEPHPVMQMTVIVEEGAEAMDSIEVDIADYDFSEESITVAPGTTIVWTNQDQVQHNVAFE
;
A
#
# COMPACT_ATOMS: atom_id res chain seq x y z
N MET A 1 -37.27 23.38 -23.06
CA MET A 1 -37.86 23.43 -21.71
C MET A 1 -39.06 22.49 -21.69
N ILE A 2 -38.85 21.25 -21.24
CA ILE A 2 -39.89 20.22 -21.11
C ILE A 2 -39.96 19.84 -19.63
N ASN A 3 -41.03 20.29 -18.99
CA ASN A 3 -41.38 19.96 -17.62
C ASN A 3 -41.98 18.55 -17.61
N LYS A 4 -41.34 17.60 -16.92
CA LYS A 4 -42.00 16.35 -16.54
C LYS A 4 -42.05 16.25 -15.02
N LYS A 5 -43.28 16.33 -14.53
CA LYS A 5 -43.68 16.32 -13.13
C LYS A 5 -43.49 14.93 -12.54
N PHE A 6 -42.89 14.91 -11.35
CA PHE A 6 -43.01 13.98 -10.24
C PHE A 6 -44.00 12.82 -10.41
N SER A 7 -43.52 11.59 -10.21
CA SER A 7 -44.32 10.49 -9.71
C SER A 7 -43.49 9.71 -8.69
N PHE A 8 -43.64 10.08 -7.43
CA PHE A 8 -43.20 9.29 -6.28
C PHE A 8 -44.09 8.04 -6.20
N ILE A 9 -43.50 6.85 -6.29
CA ILE A 9 -44.14 5.60 -5.88
C ILE A 9 -43.38 5.08 -4.67
N LEU A 10 -44.03 5.25 -3.52
CA LEU A 10 -43.67 4.76 -2.21
C LEU A 10 -44.17 3.31 -2.15
N ALA A 11 -43.27 2.33 -2.20
CA ALA A 11 -43.60 0.93 -1.92
C ALA A 11 -42.75 0.47 -0.73
N ALA A 12 -43.34 0.61 0.46
CA ALA A 12 -42.90 -0.08 1.65
C ALA A 12 -43.09 -1.59 1.46
N GLY A 13 -42.02 -2.36 1.63
CA GLY A 13 -42.02 -3.80 1.35
C GLY A 13 -41.17 -4.58 2.34
N LEU A 14 -41.76 -4.84 3.50
CA LEU A 14 -41.60 -6.03 4.34
C LEU A 14 -40.20 -6.42 4.86
N LEU A 15 -39.95 -5.95 6.08
CA LEU A 15 -39.09 -6.51 7.12
C LEU A 15 -39.32 -8.03 7.28
N SER A 16 -38.29 -8.85 7.01
CA SER A 16 -38.20 -10.22 7.52
C SER A 16 -37.00 -10.32 8.47
N LEU A 17 -37.30 -10.13 9.76
CA LEU A 17 -36.44 -10.52 10.87
C LEU A 17 -36.62 -12.03 11.10
N ALA A 18 -35.64 -12.83 10.70
CA ALA A 18 -35.40 -14.15 11.27
C ALA A 18 -34.01 -14.05 11.95
N ALA A 19 -33.99 -13.85 13.26
CA ALA A 19 -34.03 -14.88 14.30
C ALA A 19 -32.60 -15.22 14.75
N CYS A 20 -32.27 -14.70 15.94
CA CYS A 20 -31.09 -15.04 16.72
C CYS A 20 -31.07 -16.52 17.14
N GLY A 21 -29.88 -17.06 17.33
CA GLY A 21 -29.61 -18.20 18.21
C GLY A 21 -28.49 -19.09 17.67
N GLN A 22 -27.52 -19.60 18.42
CA GLN A 22 -27.19 -19.61 19.85
C GLN A 22 -25.69 -20.07 19.87
N GLU A 23 -24.80 -19.44 20.66
CA GLU A 23 -24.15 -20.07 21.84
C GLU A 23 -23.34 -21.36 21.52
N GLN A 24 -22.08 -21.59 21.87
CA GLN A 24 -21.10 -20.97 22.77
C GLN A 24 -19.74 -21.73 22.60
N PRO A 25 -18.65 -21.24 23.22
CA PRO A 25 -17.26 -21.64 22.99
C PRO A 25 -16.76 -22.67 24.02
N VAL A 26 -15.79 -23.51 23.64
CA VAL A 26 -14.86 -24.22 24.52
C VAL A 26 -13.71 -24.69 23.60
N THR A 27 -12.44 -24.39 23.82
CA THR A 27 -11.64 -24.89 24.96
C THR A 27 -10.40 -24.04 25.22
N GLU A 28 -10.14 -23.90 26.52
CA GLU A 28 -8.99 -23.27 27.17
C GLU A 28 -7.64 -23.97 26.88
N GLU A 29 -6.57 -23.16 26.82
CA GLU A 29 -5.21 -23.25 27.39
C GLU A 29 -4.60 -24.62 27.84
N PRO A 30 -3.25 -24.79 27.89
CA PRO A 30 -2.35 -23.88 28.63
C PRO A 30 -0.92 -23.62 28.11
N ALA A 31 -0.42 -22.46 28.54
CA ALA A 31 0.89 -22.13 29.09
C ALA A 31 2.22 -22.65 28.50
N GLU A 32 3.14 -21.70 28.36
CA GLU A 32 4.59 -21.80 28.16
C GLU A 32 5.30 -22.69 29.22
N PRO A 33 6.58 -23.02 28.98
CA PRO A 33 7.57 -22.25 29.76
C PRO A 33 8.81 -21.80 28.97
N ALA A 34 9.23 -20.57 29.25
CA ALA A 34 10.61 -20.14 29.16
C ALA A 34 11.46 -20.82 30.23
N THR A 35 12.67 -21.28 29.90
CA THR A 35 13.84 -21.19 30.80
C THR A 35 15.15 -21.41 30.04
N GLU A 36 16.10 -20.55 30.38
CA GLU A 36 17.51 -20.50 30.00
C GLU A 36 18.28 -21.80 30.28
N GLU A 37 19.39 -22.01 29.58
CA GLU A 37 20.66 -22.35 30.25
C GLU A 37 21.85 -21.70 29.53
N GLN A 38 22.61 -20.94 30.33
CA GLN A 38 23.95 -20.41 30.07
C GLN A 38 25.00 -21.53 30.00
N SER A 39 26.06 -21.31 29.24
CA SER A 39 27.44 -21.67 29.64
C SER A 39 28.39 -20.75 28.86
N THR A 40 28.92 -19.68 29.47
CA THR A 40 30.23 -19.60 30.16
C THR A 40 31.37 -20.17 29.29
N THR A 41 32.44 -19.44 28.95
CA THR A 41 33.53 -19.16 29.90
C THR A 41 34.64 -18.32 29.23
N THR A 42 34.89 -17.14 29.83
CA THR A 42 36.16 -16.47 30.22
C THR A 42 37.23 -16.14 29.16
N GLU A 43 37.58 -14.86 28.97
CA GLU A 43 38.64 -14.06 29.67
C GLU A 43 39.88 -13.97 28.77
N GLU A 44 40.74 -12.96 28.71
CA GLU A 44 41.11 -11.77 29.50
C GLU A 44 42.09 -11.03 28.51
N THR A 45 42.26 -9.72 28.38
CA THR A 45 42.87 -8.73 29.29
C THR A 45 43.68 -7.77 28.42
N THR A 46 43.69 -6.49 28.79
CA THR A 46 44.87 -5.59 28.90
C THR A 46 44.60 -4.17 28.37
N GLU A 47 44.35 -3.29 29.35
CA GLU A 47 44.86 -1.92 29.53
C GLU A 47 44.31 -0.76 28.68
N GLU A 48 43.58 0.10 29.41
CA GLU A 48 43.56 1.55 29.26
C GLU A 48 44.96 2.15 29.51
N PRO A 49 45.23 3.36 29.00
CA PRO A 49 45.14 4.47 29.94
C PRO A 49 44.40 5.70 29.41
N GLU A 50 43.84 6.39 30.39
CA GLU A 50 43.17 7.66 30.43
C GLU A 50 44.05 8.80 29.87
N GLU A 51 43.51 9.69 29.05
CA GLU A 51 43.86 11.11 29.09
C GLU A 51 42.61 11.98 28.87
N GLU A 52 42.37 12.81 29.87
CA GLU A 52 41.34 13.85 29.97
C GLU A 52 41.89 15.14 29.36
N VAL A 53 41.26 15.69 28.31
CA VAL A 53 41.43 17.10 27.89
C VAL A 53 40.11 17.66 27.32
N THR A 54 39.40 18.36 28.19
CA THR A 54 38.64 19.63 28.02
C THR A 54 37.85 19.94 26.73
N GLU A 55 36.56 20.19 26.98
CA GLU A 55 35.56 21.02 26.27
C GLU A 55 36.11 22.13 25.34
N GLU A 56 35.46 22.29 24.17
CA GLU A 56 34.69 23.49 23.75
C GLU A 56 34.43 23.47 22.22
N ALA A 57 33.30 24.06 21.83
CA ALA A 57 32.66 24.04 20.53
C ALA A 57 33.51 24.54 19.34
N SER A 58 33.25 23.99 18.15
CA SER A 58 33.30 24.74 16.89
C SER A 58 32.51 24.00 15.82
N GLU A 59 31.54 24.72 15.28
CA GLU A 59 30.71 24.36 14.15
C GLU A 59 31.52 24.31 12.84
N GLU A 60 30.91 23.67 11.84
CA GLU A 60 31.01 23.91 10.39
C GLU A 60 31.78 22.94 9.48
N GLU A 61 31.07 22.67 8.36
CA GLU A 61 31.46 22.07 7.07
C GLU A 61 31.83 20.58 7.03
N VAL A 62 30.80 19.74 6.90
CA VAL A 62 30.89 18.55 6.04
C VAL A 62 30.24 18.90 4.72
N THR A 63 31.09 18.94 3.70
CA THR A 63 30.77 19.12 2.29
C THR A 63 29.91 17.95 1.82
N GLU A 64 28.69 18.28 1.41
CA GLU A 64 27.80 17.37 0.69
C GLU A 64 28.38 17.16 -0.71
N GLU A 65 28.90 15.96 -0.98
CA GLU A 65 29.08 15.49 -2.34
C GLU A 65 27.80 14.76 -2.75
N GLU A 66 26.94 15.49 -3.46
CA GLU A 66 25.80 14.93 -4.18
C GLU A 66 26.31 14.06 -5.34
N PRO A 67 25.95 12.77 -5.41
CA PRO A 67 25.93 12.11 -6.69
C PRO A 67 24.66 12.56 -7.41
N ALA A 68 24.88 13.37 -8.44
CA ALA A 68 23.92 13.86 -9.40
C ALA A 68 22.81 12.84 -9.71
N GLU A 69 21.59 13.28 -9.48
CA GLU A 69 20.39 12.65 -9.98
C GLU A 69 20.50 12.47 -11.50
N GLU A 70 20.45 11.22 -11.93
CA GLU A 70 20.14 10.90 -13.31
C GLU A 70 18.63 11.06 -13.46
N THR A 71 18.19 12.32 -13.57
CA THR A 71 16.83 12.68 -13.97
C THR A 71 16.63 12.22 -15.40
N THR A 72 16.16 10.98 -15.56
CA THR A 72 15.54 10.57 -16.83
C THR A 72 14.16 11.20 -16.83
N GLU A 73 14.05 12.36 -17.47
CA GLU A 73 12.76 12.89 -17.92
C GLU A 73 12.18 11.91 -18.96
N GLU A 74 11.43 10.90 -18.51
CA GLU A 74 10.59 10.10 -19.40
C GLU A 74 9.29 10.87 -19.68
N GLU A 75 9.17 11.37 -20.90
CA GLU A 75 7.89 11.74 -21.52
C GLU A 75 6.91 10.54 -21.47
N PRO A 76 5.59 10.79 -21.44
CA PRO A 76 4.66 10.07 -20.58
C PRO A 76 4.54 8.59 -20.93
N ALA A 77 4.60 7.73 -19.90
CA ALA A 77 4.45 6.27 -19.91
C ALA A 77 3.07 5.75 -20.40
N GLN A 78 2.30 6.55 -21.13
CA GLN A 78 0.91 6.26 -21.49
C GLN A 78 0.76 5.27 -22.66
N GLU A 79 1.81 4.90 -23.40
CA GLU A 79 1.61 4.06 -24.60
C GLU A 79 1.77 2.55 -24.39
N ASN A 80 2.40 2.07 -23.30
CA ASN A 80 2.52 0.62 -23.04
C ASN A 80 2.65 0.29 -21.54
N ALA A 81 1.68 0.70 -20.71
CA ALA A 81 1.64 0.22 -19.33
C ALA A 81 1.50 -1.32 -19.30
N PRO A 82 2.23 -2.03 -18.41
CA PRO A 82 2.11 -3.48 -18.28
C PRO A 82 0.68 -3.90 -17.92
N GLU A 83 0.29 -5.10 -18.34
CA GLU A 83 -1.03 -5.64 -17.98
C GLU A 83 -1.07 -6.00 -16.49
N ALA A 84 -2.18 -5.67 -15.83
CA ALA A 84 -2.47 -6.11 -14.47
C ALA A 84 -2.73 -7.62 -14.47
N MET A 85 -1.90 -8.38 -13.75
CA MET A 85 -1.99 -9.84 -13.65
C MET A 85 -1.60 -10.27 -12.23
N SER A 86 -2.32 -11.24 -11.67
CA SER A 86 -1.99 -11.88 -10.38
C SER A 86 -0.51 -12.32 -10.34
N GLY A 87 0.15 -12.03 -9.21
CA GLY A 87 1.57 -12.32 -8.99
C GLY A 87 2.54 -11.34 -9.66
N THR A 88 2.04 -10.25 -10.25
CA THR A 88 2.87 -9.14 -10.76
C THR A 88 3.00 -8.07 -9.68
N ALA A 89 4.11 -7.33 -9.69
CA ALA A 89 4.31 -6.18 -8.82
C ALA A 89 5.14 -5.10 -9.53
N SER A 90 4.93 -3.85 -9.15
CA SER A 90 5.84 -2.75 -9.49
C SER A 90 7.13 -2.82 -8.67
N ASN A 91 8.12 -2.03 -9.06
CA ASN A 91 9.22 -1.67 -8.16
C ASN A 91 8.69 -0.87 -6.95
N LEU A 92 9.53 -0.72 -5.92
CA LEU A 92 9.30 0.27 -4.88
C LEU A 92 9.38 1.68 -5.50
N LEU A 93 8.38 2.49 -5.15
CA LEU A 93 8.18 3.86 -5.58
C LEU A 93 8.61 4.78 -4.44
N SER A 94 9.57 5.66 -4.71
CA SER A 94 9.94 6.78 -3.86
C SER A 94 8.87 7.87 -3.92
N ASN A 95 9.01 8.90 -3.09
CA ASN A 95 8.10 10.04 -3.09
C ASN A 95 8.04 10.71 -4.47
N GLY A 96 6.83 10.88 -5.00
CA GLY A 96 6.54 11.43 -6.32
C GLY A 96 6.69 10.44 -7.47
N GLU A 97 7.21 9.22 -7.24
CA GLU A 97 7.31 8.22 -8.29
C GLU A 97 5.95 7.59 -8.61
N THR A 98 5.80 7.21 -9.88
CA THR A 98 4.56 6.71 -10.45
C THR A 98 4.75 5.33 -11.07
N THR A 99 3.74 4.47 -10.97
CA THR A 99 3.62 3.24 -11.77
C THR A 99 2.23 3.15 -12.38
N SER A 100 2.06 2.33 -13.42
CA SER A 100 0.77 2.15 -14.07
C SER A 100 0.56 0.72 -14.55
N PHE A 101 -0.70 0.29 -14.56
CA PHE A 101 -1.12 -1.00 -15.07
C PHE A 101 -2.42 -0.88 -15.88
N VAL A 102 -2.53 -1.66 -16.97
CA VAL A 102 -3.75 -1.74 -17.79
C VAL A 102 -4.59 -2.94 -17.35
N PHE A 103 -5.89 -2.72 -17.16
CA PHE A 103 -6.85 -3.72 -16.73
C PHE A 103 -7.69 -4.23 -17.90
N ASN A 104 -7.16 -5.22 -18.63
CA ASN A 104 -7.83 -5.76 -19.83
C ASN A 104 -8.79 -6.91 -19.55
N GLU A 105 -8.59 -7.66 -18.46
CA GLU A 105 -9.38 -8.85 -18.17
C GLU A 105 -10.47 -8.55 -17.13
N PRO A 106 -11.76 -8.84 -17.42
CA PRO A 106 -12.82 -8.75 -16.42
C PRO A 106 -12.53 -9.64 -15.20
N GLY A 107 -12.73 -9.11 -14.00
CA GLY A 107 -12.41 -9.81 -12.76
C GLY A 107 -12.22 -8.86 -11.57
N GLU A 108 -11.95 -9.44 -10.40
CA GLU A 108 -11.57 -8.70 -9.20
C GLU A 108 -10.07 -8.88 -8.98
N PHE A 109 -9.37 -7.77 -8.80
CA PHE A 109 -7.94 -7.70 -8.55
C PHE A 109 -7.72 -7.16 -7.14
N ALA A 110 -7.20 -8.00 -6.26
CA ALA A 110 -6.77 -7.59 -4.93
C ALA A 110 -5.36 -6.99 -5.05
N ILE A 111 -5.23 -5.72 -4.67
CA ILE A 111 -4.00 -4.95 -4.78
C ILE A 111 -3.50 -4.68 -3.37
N PHE A 112 -2.20 -4.84 -3.17
CA PHE A 112 -1.56 -4.62 -1.88
C PHE A 112 -0.14 -4.05 -2.05
N CYS A 113 0.42 -3.57 -0.94
CA CYS A 113 1.83 -3.21 -0.83
C CYS A 113 2.61 -4.38 -0.21
N GLU A 114 3.64 -4.90 -0.88
CA GLU A 114 4.39 -6.10 -0.44
C GLU A 114 5.08 -5.96 0.93
N PRO A 115 5.81 -4.87 1.25
CA PRO A 115 6.45 -4.76 2.56
C PRO A 115 5.44 -4.60 3.71
N HIS A 116 4.20 -4.20 3.42
CA HIS A 116 3.15 -3.98 4.42
C HIS A 116 1.77 -4.43 3.88
N PRO A 117 1.47 -5.75 3.88
CA PRO A 117 0.27 -6.32 3.23
C PRO A 117 -1.09 -5.88 3.81
N VAL A 118 -1.10 -4.97 4.80
CA VAL A 118 -2.31 -4.38 5.36
C VAL A 118 -2.84 -3.21 4.53
N MET A 119 -2.00 -2.61 3.69
CA MET A 119 -2.42 -1.60 2.71
C MET A 119 -3.05 -2.34 1.53
N GLN A 120 -4.35 -2.16 1.31
CA GLN A 120 -5.09 -2.93 0.32
C GLN A 120 -6.13 -2.08 -0.40
N MET A 121 -6.33 -2.38 -1.67
CA MET A 121 -7.47 -1.89 -2.44
C MET A 121 -7.97 -2.99 -3.39
N THR A 122 -9.19 -2.83 -3.90
CA THR A 122 -9.77 -3.76 -4.89
C THR A 122 -10.12 -3.05 -6.18
N VAL A 123 -9.62 -3.54 -7.31
CA VAL A 123 -10.06 -3.10 -8.64
C VAL A 123 -11.00 -4.15 -9.21
N ILE A 124 -12.21 -3.74 -9.57
CA ILE A 124 -13.23 -4.58 -10.19
C ILE A 124 -13.35 -4.17 -11.66
N VAL A 125 -13.04 -5.10 -12.56
CA VAL A 125 -13.14 -4.89 -14.00
C VAL A 125 -14.43 -5.55 -14.48
N GLU A 126 -15.41 -4.73 -14.88
CA GLU A 126 -16.73 -5.20 -15.30
C GLU A 126 -17.08 -4.74 -16.73
N GLU A 127 -17.62 -5.67 -17.51
CA GLU A 127 -18.19 -5.34 -18.82
C GLU A 127 -19.38 -4.38 -18.65
N GLY A 128 -19.28 -3.19 -19.25
CA GLY A 128 -20.31 -2.16 -19.17
C GLY A 128 -20.17 -1.18 -17.98
N ALA A 129 -19.10 -1.29 -17.20
CA ALA A 129 -18.65 -0.18 -16.35
C ALA A 129 -18.26 1.04 -17.19
N GLU A 130 -18.10 2.19 -16.54
CA GLU A 130 -17.70 3.42 -17.21
C GLU A 130 -16.30 3.25 -17.82
N ALA A 131 -16.20 3.48 -19.13
CA ALA A 131 -14.92 3.44 -19.84
C ALA A 131 -14.18 4.75 -19.62
N MET A 132 -13.01 4.65 -18.98
CA MET A 132 -12.06 5.74 -18.82
C MET A 132 -10.72 5.32 -19.40
N ASP A 133 -10.02 6.26 -20.04
CA ASP A 133 -8.68 5.99 -20.57
C ASP A 133 -7.69 5.76 -19.41
N SER A 134 -7.73 6.61 -18.37
CA SER A 134 -6.87 6.53 -17.19
C SER A 134 -7.58 6.98 -15.92
N ILE A 135 -7.21 6.39 -14.79
CA ILE A 135 -7.58 6.80 -13.43
C ILE A 135 -6.31 7.00 -12.60
N GLU A 136 -6.24 8.09 -11.85
CA GLU A 136 -5.14 8.38 -10.93
C GLU A 136 -5.54 7.96 -9.50
N VAL A 137 -4.63 7.28 -8.80
CA VAL A 137 -4.77 6.87 -7.40
C VAL A 137 -3.52 7.32 -6.65
N ASP A 138 -3.69 8.00 -5.52
CA ASP A 138 -2.55 8.37 -4.68
C ASP A 138 -2.27 7.24 -3.67
N ILE A 139 -1.00 7.02 -3.37
CA ILE A 139 -0.57 6.26 -2.19
C ILE A 139 -0.13 7.29 -1.15
N ALA A 140 -0.91 7.46 -0.10
CA ALA A 140 -0.72 8.51 0.90
C ALA A 140 -1.24 8.06 2.26
N ASP A 141 -0.72 8.66 3.33
CA ASP A 141 -1.13 8.34 4.70
C ASP A 141 -1.00 6.84 5.03
N TYR A 142 -0.01 6.17 4.43
CA TYR A 142 0.22 4.72 4.50
C TYR A 142 -0.95 3.88 3.97
N ASP A 143 -1.71 4.39 3.00
CA ASP A 143 -2.80 3.65 2.34
C ASP A 143 -2.92 3.98 0.85
N PHE A 144 -3.67 3.16 0.11
CA PHE A 144 -4.19 3.56 -1.20
C PHE A 144 -5.36 4.53 -0.99
N SER A 145 -5.43 5.63 -1.75
CA SER A 145 -6.45 6.67 -1.56
C SER A 145 -7.88 6.19 -1.80
N GLU A 146 -8.04 5.05 -2.49
CA GLU A 146 -9.32 4.41 -2.81
C GLU A 146 -9.33 2.98 -2.29
N GLU A 147 -10.36 2.61 -1.52
CA GLU A 147 -10.55 1.23 -1.06
C GLU A 147 -10.99 0.30 -2.21
N SER A 148 -11.79 0.82 -3.15
CA SER A 148 -12.29 0.07 -4.30
C SER A 148 -12.63 0.95 -5.48
N ILE A 149 -12.31 0.46 -6.69
CA ILE A 149 -12.64 1.11 -7.97
C ILE A 149 -13.29 0.08 -8.91
N THR A 150 -14.32 0.49 -9.64
CA THR A 150 -14.91 -0.30 -10.73
C THR A 150 -14.64 0.35 -12.08
N VAL A 151 -14.07 -0.39 -13.02
CA VAL A 151 -13.65 0.10 -14.34
C VAL A 151 -14.07 -0.83 -15.48
N ALA A 152 -14.17 -0.29 -16.69
CA ALA A 152 -14.32 -1.11 -17.89
C ALA A 152 -12.98 -1.76 -18.29
N PRO A 153 -13.01 -2.88 -19.04
CA PRO A 153 -11.80 -3.43 -19.66
C PRO A 153 -11.06 -2.40 -20.52
N GLY A 154 -9.74 -2.37 -20.38
CA GLY A 154 -8.83 -1.46 -21.08
C GLY A 154 -8.47 -0.19 -20.32
N THR A 155 -9.07 0.05 -19.14
CA THR A 155 -8.70 1.21 -18.30
C THR A 155 -7.29 1.04 -17.74
N THR A 156 -6.51 2.12 -17.81
CA THR A 156 -5.21 2.21 -17.11
C THR A 156 -5.42 2.83 -15.73
N ILE A 157 -4.80 2.28 -14.71
CA ILE A 157 -4.70 2.95 -13.41
C ILE A 157 -3.26 3.36 -13.18
N VAL A 158 -3.08 4.58 -12.71
CA VAL A 158 -1.80 5.23 -12.45
C VAL A 158 -1.73 5.50 -10.95
N TRP A 159 -0.74 4.92 -10.29
CA TRP A 159 -0.50 5.14 -8.86
C TRP A 159 0.68 6.06 -8.67
N THR A 160 0.53 7.09 -7.85
CA THR A 160 1.62 7.98 -7.46
C THR A 160 1.86 7.89 -5.96
N ASN A 161 3.11 7.65 -5.55
CA ASN A 161 3.45 7.64 -4.15
C ASN A 161 3.61 9.08 -3.61
N GLN A 162 2.72 9.51 -2.73
CA GLN A 162 2.78 10.82 -2.08
C GLN A 162 3.41 10.77 -0.68
N ASP A 163 3.66 9.57 -0.15
CA ASP A 163 4.35 9.38 1.13
C ASP A 163 5.87 9.50 0.98
N GLN A 164 6.54 9.82 2.10
CA GLN A 164 8.01 9.81 2.17
C GLN A 164 8.57 8.38 2.28
N VAL A 165 7.73 7.45 2.74
CA VAL A 165 8.06 6.02 2.78
C VAL A 165 7.82 5.43 1.39
N GLN A 166 8.63 4.42 1.03
CA GLN A 166 8.48 3.75 -0.25
C GLN A 166 7.33 2.74 -0.22
N HIS A 167 6.58 2.69 -1.31
CA HIS A 167 5.45 1.76 -1.50
C HIS A 167 5.53 1.09 -2.86
N ASN A 168 4.81 -0.01 -3.06
CA ASN A 168 4.61 -0.58 -4.39
C ASN A 168 3.17 -1.03 -4.59
N VAL A 169 2.86 -1.38 -5.84
CA VAL A 169 1.58 -1.92 -6.28
C VAL A 169 1.81 -3.38 -6.66
N ALA A 170 1.22 -4.31 -5.92
CA ALA A 170 1.30 -5.74 -6.18
C ALA A 170 -0.09 -6.38 -6.26
N PHE A 171 -0.22 -7.45 -7.04
CA PHE A 171 -1.47 -8.15 -7.30
C PHE A 171 -1.44 -9.55 -6.71
N GLU A 172 -2.47 -9.93 -5.94
CA GLU A 172 -2.68 -11.33 -5.53
C GLU A 172 -3.29 -12.18 -6.65
#